data_AF-A0A3S3SPK8-F1
#
_entry.id   AF-A0A3S3SPK8-F1
#
_cell.length_a   1.000
_cell.length_b   1.000
_cell.length_c   1.000
_cell.angle_alpha   90.00
_cell.angle_beta   90.00
_cell.angle_gamma   90.00
#
_symmetry.space_group_name_H-M   'P 1'
#
loop_
_entity.id
_entity.type
_entity.pdbx_description
1 polymer ?
#
loop_
_entity_poly.entity_id
_entity_poly.type
_entity_poly.pdbx_seq_one_letter_code
_entity_poly.pdbx_strand_id
1 'polypeptide(L)'
;MTRFSIRDYDPEVTEFTRIGQGSVGGKARGIAFMASELHQAQYQKPLFQENMIKIPQTCVIASSGFKDFTRLNKLQPDEHLPDHEVEQQFLAGDIPDWLLNDLKAYLKNIHYPLSVRSSSLLEDARYRPYAGIYHTCMLTNQAPDFNERLEQLLQAVKRVYASTWFEAPRAYSRSIGQTRADAMAVIIQQVRADNTVIFSIRLYPGWPSPIIITLLIPCRVKTGLFTWQQVLARPWSRVSKAFVSARLILDICPSFLR
;
A
#
# COMPACT_ATOMS: atom_id res chain seq x y z
N MET A 1 11.59 -7.33 -6.03
CA MET A 1 10.25 -7.86 -5.73
C MET A 1 10.25 -9.35 -6.02
N THR A 2 10.03 -10.16 -4.99
CA THR A 2 10.05 -11.63 -5.11
C THR A 2 8.63 -12.16 -5.31
N ARG A 3 8.45 -13.15 -6.18
CA ARG A 3 7.16 -13.83 -6.33
C ARG A 3 6.91 -14.70 -5.11
N PHE A 4 5.72 -14.62 -4.54
CA PHE A 4 5.31 -15.48 -3.43
C PHE A 4 5.33 -16.94 -3.88
N SER A 5 5.92 -17.78 -3.03
CA SER A 5 5.91 -19.23 -3.15
C SER A 5 5.68 -19.78 -1.76
N ILE A 6 4.68 -20.66 -1.61
CA ILE A 6 4.36 -21.29 -0.32
C ILE A 6 5.58 -22.03 0.26
N ARG A 7 6.47 -22.56 -0.61
CA ARG A 7 7.64 -23.35 -0.20
C ARG A 7 8.82 -22.48 0.24
N ASP A 8 8.95 -21.28 -0.33
CA ASP A 8 10.17 -20.48 -0.25
C ASP A 8 9.94 -19.16 0.49
N TYR A 9 8.73 -18.90 0.98
CA TYR A 9 8.42 -17.65 1.66
C TYR A 9 8.96 -17.64 3.09
N ASP A 10 9.98 -16.81 3.28
CA ASP A 10 10.51 -16.44 4.59
C ASP A 10 10.21 -14.95 4.87
N PRO A 11 9.40 -14.63 5.90
CA PRO A 11 9.10 -13.25 6.26
C PRO A 11 10.33 -12.49 6.79
N GLU A 12 11.35 -13.16 7.34
CA GLU A 12 12.54 -12.49 7.88
C GLU A 12 13.46 -11.96 6.78
N VAL A 13 13.49 -12.65 5.64
CA VAL A 13 14.35 -12.33 4.49
C VAL A 13 13.60 -11.52 3.43
N THR A 14 12.29 -11.74 3.27
CA THR A 14 11.54 -11.16 2.16
C THR A 14 10.79 -9.90 2.57
N GLU A 15 11.39 -8.73 2.30
CA GLU A 15 10.78 -7.44 2.61
C GLU A 15 9.59 -7.09 1.69
N PHE A 16 9.64 -7.51 0.43
CA PHE A 16 8.61 -7.21 -0.57
C PHE A 16 8.26 -8.44 -1.42
N THR A 17 7.03 -8.91 -1.24
CA THR A 17 6.51 -10.13 -1.89
C THR A 17 5.27 -9.85 -2.73
N ARG A 18 5.11 -10.58 -3.84
CA ARG A 18 3.93 -10.49 -4.71
C ARG A 18 3.19 -11.83 -4.81
N ILE A 19 1.91 -11.85 -4.48
CA ILE A 19 0.97 -12.95 -4.71
C ILE A 19 0.29 -12.76 -6.08
N GLY A 20 0.20 -13.84 -6.87
CA GLY A 20 -0.41 -13.82 -8.20
C GLY A 20 0.45 -13.16 -9.29
N GLN A 21 -0.21 -12.88 -10.43
CA GLN A 21 0.40 -12.30 -11.63
C GLN A 21 -0.26 -10.97 -12.08
N GLY A 22 0.37 -10.28 -13.04
CA GLY A 22 -0.08 -8.99 -13.55
C GLY A 22 0.51 -7.78 -12.81
N SER A 23 -0.09 -6.60 -13.04
CA SER A 23 0.34 -5.35 -12.39
C SER A 23 0.05 -5.37 -10.89
N VAL A 24 0.88 -4.65 -10.15
CA VAL A 24 0.79 -4.41 -8.70
C VAL A 24 0.22 -3.02 -8.38
N GLY A 25 -0.10 -2.20 -9.38
CA GLY A 25 -0.61 -0.84 -9.20
C GLY A 25 0.46 0.19 -8.77
N GLY A 26 0.05 1.45 -8.67
CA GLY A 26 0.96 2.59 -8.60
C GLY A 26 1.67 2.71 -7.26
N LYS A 27 0.92 2.58 -6.17
CA LYS A 27 1.46 2.64 -4.80
C LYS A 27 2.45 1.51 -4.54
N ALA A 28 2.12 0.29 -4.92
CA ALA A 28 2.99 -0.86 -4.70
C ALA A 28 4.31 -0.73 -5.49
N ARG A 29 4.24 -0.24 -6.74
CA ARG A 29 5.46 0.02 -7.53
C ARG A 29 6.28 1.15 -6.93
N GLY A 30 5.66 2.21 -6.42
CA GLY A 30 6.36 3.27 -5.70
C GLY A 30 7.10 2.74 -4.46
N ILE A 31 6.45 1.89 -3.67
CA ILE A 31 7.08 1.23 -2.51
C ILE A 31 8.25 0.33 -2.96
N ALA A 32 8.06 -0.48 -4.01
CA ALA A 32 9.11 -1.36 -4.52
C ALA A 32 10.31 -0.58 -5.09
N PHE A 33 10.06 0.56 -5.75
CA PHE A 33 11.10 1.46 -6.23
C PHE A 33 11.91 2.02 -5.05
N MET A 34 11.23 2.56 -4.03
CA MET A 34 11.88 3.04 -2.81
C MET A 34 12.69 1.96 -2.09
N ALA A 35 12.22 0.71 -2.09
CA ALA A 35 12.95 -0.42 -1.52
C ALA A 35 14.30 -0.62 -2.22
N SER A 36 14.30 -0.59 -3.55
CA SER A 36 15.49 -0.71 -4.36
C SER A 36 16.47 0.45 -4.09
N GLU A 37 15.98 1.68 -4.09
CA GLU A 37 16.82 2.87 -3.88
C GLU A 37 17.44 2.90 -2.47
N LEU A 38 16.65 2.58 -1.43
CA LEU A 38 17.15 2.52 -0.05
C LEU A 38 18.20 1.42 0.11
N HIS A 39 17.96 0.25 -0.49
CA HIS A 39 18.92 -0.85 -0.44
C HIS A 39 20.26 -0.46 -1.07
N GLN A 40 20.23 0.22 -2.22
CA GLN A 40 21.46 0.72 -2.87
C GLN A 40 22.16 1.80 -2.02
N ALA A 41 21.39 2.73 -1.45
CA ALA A 41 21.94 3.84 -0.65
C ALA A 41 22.64 3.36 0.64
N GLN A 42 22.17 2.28 1.26
CA GLN A 42 22.79 1.68 2.45
C GLN A 42 24.25 1.25 2.22
N TYR A 43 24.60 0.84 1.00
CA TYR A 43 25.98 0.46 0.66
C TYR A 43 26.86 1.65 0.26
N GLN A 44 26.27 2.74 -0.21
CA GLN A 44 27.00 3.86 -0.81
C GLN A 44 27.25 5.03 0.16
N LYS A 45 26.43 5.18 1.21
CA LYS A 45 26.44 6.38 2.06
C LYS A 45 26.49 6.02 3.56
N PRO A 46 27.56 6.42 4.29
CA PRO A 46 27.72 6.14 5.73
C PRO A 46 26.55 6.63 6.61
N LEU A 47 25.90 7.75 6.23
CA LEU A 47 24.73 8.29 6.94
C LEU A 47 23.53 7.32 7.02
N PHE A 48 23.43 6.37 6.08
CA PHE A 48 22.37 5.34 6.08
C PHE A 48 22.73 4.10 6.90
N GLN A 49 24.00 3.95 7.27
CA GLN A 49 24.45 2.89 8.20
C GLN A 49 24.04 3.24 9.64
N GLU A 50 24.12 4.53 10.01
CA GLU A 50 23.72 5.01 11.35
C GLU A 50 22.20 5.17 11.49
N ASN A 51 21.50 5.49 10.39
CA ASN A 51 20.04 5.67 10.36
C ASN A 51 19.39 4.68 9.39
N MET A 52 19.23 3.42 9.80
CA MET A 52 18.56 2.42 8.98
C MET A 52 17.08 2.75 8.77
N ILE A 53 16.75 3.28 7.60
CA ILE A 53 15.38 3.37 7.10
C ILE A 53 14.99 1.97 6.63
N LYS A 54 14.04 1.34 7.33
CA LYS A 54 13.50 0.03 6.93
C LYS A 54 12.15 0.20 6.27
N ILE A 55 11.94 -0.48 5.15
CA ILE A 55 10.61 -0.59 4.57
C ILE A 55 9.84 -1.67 5.35
N PRO A 56 8.61 -1.36 5.81
CA PRO A 56 7.76 -2.36 6.45
C PRO A 56 7.53 -3.56 5.52
N GLN A 57 7.47 -4.75 6.09
CA GLN A 57 7.18 -5.96 5.31
C GLN A 57 5.88 -5.78 4.52
N THR A 58 5.98 -5.99 3.21
CA THR A 58 4.93 -5.66 2.26
C THR A 58 4.64 -6.86 1.37
N CYS A 59 3.40 -7.33 1.39
CA CYS A 59 2.88 -8.31 0.45
C CYS A 59 1.87 -7.62 -0.48
N VAL A 60 1.91 -7.94 -1.77
CA VAL A 60 0.99 -7.35 -2.75
C VAL A 60 0.25 -8.44 -3.51
N ILE A 61 -1.07 -8.41 -3.46
CA ILE A 61 -1.93 -9.19 -4.34
C ILE A 61 -1.98 -8.46 -5.68
N ALA A 62 -1.44 -9.08 -6.72
CA ALA A 62 -1.47 -8.51 -8.06
C ALA A 62 -2.88 -8.53 -8.67
N SER A 63 -3.07 -7.75 -9.74
CA SER A 63 -4.36 -7.57 -10.43
C SER A 63 -5.05 -8.84 -10.92
N SER A 64 -4.33 -9.97 -11.07
CA SER A 64 -4.96 -11.27 -11.32
C SER A 64 -5.93 -11.68 -10.21
N GLY A 65 -5.62 -11.41 -8.94
CA GLY A 65 -6.51 -11.72 -7.80
C GLY A 65 -7.87 -11.04 -7.95
N PHE A 66 -7.87 -9.75 -8.31
CA PHE A 66 -9.09 -9.00 -8.56
C PHE A 66 -9.88 -9.53 -9.77
N LYS A 67 -9.19 -9.78 -10.88
CA LYS A 67 -9.83 -10.30 -12.11
C LYS A 67 -10.46 -11.68 -11.90
N ASP A 68 -9.77 -12.56 -11.18
CA ASP A 68 -10.27 -13.89 -10.90
C ASP A 68 -11.41 -13.86 -9.90
N PHE A 69 -11.31 -13.05 -8.84
CA PHE A 69 -12.38 -12.86 -7.87
C PHE A 69 -13.67 -12.31 -8.52
N THR A 70 -13.56 -11.25 -9.32
CA THR A 70 -14.73 -10.65 -9.99
C THR A 70 -15.35 -11.60 -11.00
N ARG A 71 -14.52 -12.34 -11.76
CA ARG A 71 -14.98 -13.35 -12.72
C ARG A 71 -15.67 -14.54 -12.05
N LEU A 72 -15.07 -15.08 -11.00
CA LEU A 72 -15.61 -16.22 -10.24
C LEU A 72 -17.01 -15.92 -9.69
N ASN A 73 -17.17 -14.73 -9.12
CA ASN A 73 -18.41 -14.30 -8.47
C ASN A 73 -19.38 -13.60 -9.42
N LYS A 74 -19.05 -13.47 -10.71
CA LYS A 74 -19.85 -12.75 -11.72
C LYS A 74 -20.24 -11.34 -11.27
N LEU A 75 -19.32 -10.65 -10.58
CA LEU A 75 -19.59 -9.34 -9.99
C LEU A 75 -19.67 -8.28 -11.08
N GLN A 76 -20.88 -7.76 -11.28
CA GLN A 76 -21.17 -6.58 -12.10
C GLN A 76 -22.23 -5.73 -11.38
N PRO A 77 -21.87 -5.07 -10.26
CA PRO A 77 -22.80 -4.22 -9.55
C PRO A 77 -23.35 -3.12 -10.45
N ASP A 78 -24.64 -2.86 -10.34
CA ASP A 78 -25.30 -1.74 -11.01
C ASP A 78 -24.72 -0.41 -10.53
N GLU A 79 -24.57 0.54 -11.45
CA GLU A 79 -24.04 1.87 -11.15
C GLU A 79 -24.95 2.70 -10.24
N HIS A 80 -26.18 2.32 -9.97
CA HIS A 80 -27.07 3.04 -9.05
C HIS A 80 -27.12 2.42 -7.66
N LEU A 81 -26.42 1.30 -7.44
CA LEU A 81 -26.36 0.69 -6.12
C LEU A 81 -25.60 1.58 -5.13
N PRO A 82 -26.12 1.71 -3.90
CA PRO A 82 -25.41 2.40 -2.84
C PRO A 82 -24.19 1.58 -2.39
N ASP A 83 -23.14 2.26 -1.93
CA ASP A 83 -21.84 1.64 -1.58
C ASP A 83 -21.97 0.45 -0.61
N HIS A 84 -22.91 0.51 0.35
CA HIS A 84 -23.11 -0.56 1.32
C HIS A 84 -23.66 -1.86 0.69
N GLU A 85 -24.52 -1.76 -0.33
CA GLU A 85 -25.03 -2.93 -1.06
C GLU A 85 -23.94 -3.52 -1.96
N VAL A 86 -23.13 -2.66 -2.59
CA VAL A 86 -21.94 -3.10 -3.33
C VAL A 86 -20.99 -3.85 -2.39
N GLU A 87 -20.70 -3.30 -1.20
CA GLU A 87 -19.85 -3.96 -0.22
C GLU A 87 -20.40 -5.34 0.18
N GLN A 88 -21.71 -5.45 0.43
CA GLN A 88 -22.35 -6.72 0.77
C GLN A 88 -22.19 -7.78 -0.34
N GLN A 89 -22.36 -7.40 -1.61
CA GLN A 89 -22.15 -8.32 -2.74
C GLN A 89 -20.71 -8.84 -2.78
N PHE A 90 -19.73 -7.98 -2.54
CA PHE A 90 -18.32 -8.37 -2.52
C PHE A 90 -17.97 -9.21 -1.30
N LEU A 91 -18.53 -8.89 -0.12
CA LEU A 91 -18.32 -9.67 1.10
C LEU A 91 -18.86 -11.10 0.95
N ALA A 92 -20.01 -11.26 0.28
CA ALA A 92 -20.63 -12.55 -0.01
C ALA A 92 -19.88 -13.40 -1.05
N GLY A 93 -19.03 -12.80 -1.89
CA GLY A 93 -18.31 -13.52 -2.93
C GLY A 93 -17.19 -14.43 -2.41
N ASP A 94 -16.92 -15.53 -3.12
CA ASP A 94 -15.87 -16.48 -2.79
C ASP A 94 -14.49 -16.02 -3.28
N ILE A 95 -13.45 -16.25 -2.48
CA ILE A 95 -12.07 -16.00 -2.88
C ILE A 95 -11.57 -17.19 -3.71
N PRO A 96 -10.94 -16.97 -4.89
CA PRO A 96 -10.39 -18.06 -5.68
C PRO A 96 -9.43 -18.94 -4.87
N ASP A 97 -9.52 -20.27 -5.02
CA ASP A 97 -8.76 -21.24 -4.21
C ASP A 97 -7.25 -20.96 -4.19
N TRP A 98 -6.67 -20.60 -5.33
CA TRP A 98 -5.25 -20.28 -5.42
C TRP A 98 -4.88 -19.08 -4.53
N LEU A 99 -5.73 -18.05 -4.51
CA LEU A 99 -5.50 -16.83 -3.74
C LEU A 99 -5.74 -17.09 -2.25
N LEU A 100 -6.76 -17.87 -1.92
CA LEU A 100 -7.03 -18.31 -0.55
C LEU A 100 -5.84 -19.09 0.03
N ASN A 101 -5.31 -20.05 -0.74
CA ASN A 101 -4.17 -20.86 -0.33
C ASN A 101 -2.90 -20.02 -0.10
N ASP A 102 -2.60 -19.09 -1.03
CA ASP A 102 -1.45 -18.19 -0.89
C ASP A 102 -1.61 -17.24 0.31
N LEU A 103 -2.79 -16.65 0.51
CA LEU A 103 -3.06 -15.77 1.65
C LEU A 103 -3.02 -16.53 2.98
N LYS A 104 -3.53 -17.75 3.02
CA LYS A 104 -3.44 -18.63 4.18
C LYS A 104 -1.99 -18.96 4.52
N ALA A 105 -1.19 -19.32 3.51
CA ALA A 105 0.24 -19.60 3.70
C ALA A 105 1.01 -18.36 4.16
N TYR A 106 0.72 -17.20 3.57
CA TYR A 106 1.30 -15.92 3.96
C TYR A 106 0.97 -15.61 5.43
N LEU A 107 -0.31 -15.57 5.80
CA LEU A 107 -0.76 -15.12 7.12
C LEU A 107 -0.28 -16.01 8.28
N LYS A 108 -0.03 -17.30 8.02
CA LYS A 108 0.50 -18.23 9.03
C LYS A 108 1.78 -17.74 9.70
N ASN A 109 2.64 -17.05 8.95
CA ASN A 109 3.94 -16.58 9.44
C ASN A 109 3.89 -15.12 9.94
N ILE A 110 2.72 -14.48 9.92
CA ILE A 110 2.58 -13.04 10.18
C ILE A 110 1.77 -12.80 11.44
N HIS A 111 2.40 -12.33 12.51
CA HIS A 111 1.74 -12.12 13.82
C HIS A 111 1.67 -10.65 14.27
N TYR A 112 1.90 -9.72 13.35
CA TYR A 112 1.86 -8.28 13.61
C TYR A 112 0.64 -7.62 12.97
N PRO A 113 0.25 -6.41 13.43
CA PRO A 113 -0.85 -5.65 12.81
C PRO A 113 -0.61 -5.35 11.33
N LEU A 114 -1.68 -5.35 10.54
CA LEU A 114 -1.65 -5.22 9.09
C LEU A 114 -2.48 -4.02 8.63
N SER A 115 -2.04 -3.39 7.54
CA SER A 115 -2.84 -2.47 6.75
C SER A 115 -3.13 -3.12 5.40
N VAL A 116 -4.39 -3.08 4.97
CA VAL A 116 -4.85 -3.61 3.69
C VAL A 116 -5.34 -2.44 2.86
N ARG A 117 -4.64 -2.16 1.74
CA ARG A 117 -4.77 -0.90 1.01
C ARG A 117 -4.90 -1.14 -0.47
N SER A 118 -5.68 -0.30 -1.12
CA SER A 118 -5.81 -0.24 -2.58
C SER A 118 -4.52 0.21 -3.26
N SER A 119 -4.16 -0.45 -4.36
CA SER A 119 -3.12 -0.06 -5.30
C SER A 119 -3.70 -0.12 -6.72
N SER A 120 -4.26 1.01 -7.15
CA SER A 120 -4.97 1.13 -8.42
C SER A 120 -4.02 0.95 -9.60
N LEU A 121 -4.52 0.33 -10.68
CA LEU A 121 -3.80 0.26 -11.95
C LEU A 121 -3.97 1.55 -12.76
N LEU A 122 -5.04 2.32 -12.58
CA LEU A 122 -5.21 3.61 -13.26
C LEU A 122 -4.26 4.69 -12.74
N GLU A 123 -3.80 4.60 -11.49
CA GLU A 123 -2.68 5.40 -10.96
C GLU A 123 -1.39 5.20 -11.76
N ASP A 124 -1.24 4.06 -12.45
CA ASP A 124 -0.08 3.74 -13.28
C ASP A 124 -0.11 4.42 -14.64
N ALA A 125 -1.32 4.70 -15.13
CA ALA A 125 -1.56 4.91 -16.53
C ALA A 125 -1.63 6.40 -16.90
N ARG A 126 -2.00 7.29 -15.96
CA ARG A 126 -2.23 8.71 -16.27
C ARG A 126 -1.95 9.60 -15.05
N TYR A 127 -1.51 10.83 -15.34
CA TYR A 127 -1.27 11.98 -14.44
C TYR A 127 -2.54 12.40 -13.65
N ARG A 128 -3.14 11.50 -12.88
CA ARG A 128 -4.48 11.65 -12.30
C ARG A 128 -4.44 11.31 -10.81
N PRO A 129 -4.76 12.25 -9.91
CA PRO A 129 -4.75 12.00 -8.47
C PRO A 129 -5.94 11.11 -8.05
N TYR A 130 -5.75 9.78 -8.04
CA TYR A 130 -6.66 8.85 -7.34
C TYR A 130 -6.37 8.76 -5.82
N ALA A 131 -5.51 9.65 -5.31
CA ALA A 131 -5.06 9.68 -3.93
C ALA A 131 -6.24 9.84 -2.96
N GLY A 132 -6.45 8.85 -2.09
CA GLY A 132 -7.45 8.92 -1.01
C GLY A 132 -8.88 8.54 -1.41
N ILE A 133 -9.12 8.11 -2.65
CA ILE A 133 -10.47 7.77 -3.13
C ILE A 133 -10.88 6.34 -2.73
N TYR A 134 -9.91 5.47 -2.48
CA TYR A 134 -10.12 4.05 -2.27
C TYR A 134 -9.92 3.61 -0.81
N HIS A 135 -10.57 2.51 -0.44
CA HIS A 135 -10.64 2.03 0.94
C HIS A 135 -9.28 1.53 1.48
N THR A 136 -9.08 1.67 2.80
CA THR A 136 -7.95 1.14 3.56
C THR A 136 -8.46 0.55 4.86
N CYS A 137 -8.17 -0.72 5.13
CA CYS A 137 -8.51 -1.38 6.38
C CYS A 137 -7.27 -1.52 7.27
N MET A 138 -7.44 -1.38 8.59
CA MET A 138 -6.43 -1.71 9.59
C MET A 138 -6.88 -2.96 10.33
N LEU A 139 -6.00 -3.96 10.43
CA LEU A 139 -6.23 -5.22 11.11
C LEU A 139 -5.24 -5.33 12.27
N THR A 140 -5.73 -5.58 13.47
CA THR A 140 -4.84 -5.84 14.62
C THR A 140 -4.07 -7.14 14.44
N ASN A 141 -4.68 -8.13 13.75
CA ASN A 141 -4.10 -9.46 13.51
C ASN A 141 -3.68 -10.18 14.81
N GLN A 142 -4.43 -9.93 15.90
CA GLN A 142 -4.14 -10.41 17.26
C GLN A 142 -5.14 -11.46 17.77
N ALA A 143 -6.16 -11.82 16.98
CA ALA A 143 -7.12 -12.84 17.40
C ALA A 143 -6.41 -14.20 17.64
N PRO A 144 -6.78 -14.94 18.69
CA PRO A 144 -6.12 -16.20 19.03
C PRO A 144 -6.39 -17.29 18.00
N ASP A 145 -7.59 -17.30 17.39
CA ASP A 145 -7.93 -18.22 16.31
C ASP A 145 -7.35 -17.74 14.97
N PHE A 146 -6.57 -18.61 14.32
CA PHE A 146 -6.04 -18.36 13.00
C PHE A 146 -7.15 -18.16 11.95
N ASN A 147 -8.25 -18.90 12.04
CA ASN A 147 -9.33 -18.79 11.05
C ASN A 147 -10.03 -17.43 11.16
N GLU A 148 -10.19 -16.90 12.37
CA GLU A 148 -10.72 -15.55 12.57
C GLU A 148 -9.80 -14.49 11.95
N ARG A 149 -8.48 -14.61 12.15
CA ARG A 149 -7.48 -13.71 11.54
C ARG A 149 -7.52 -13.78 10.02
N LEU A 150 -7.65 -14.98 9.46
CA LEU A 150 -7.76 -15.20 8.03
C LEU A 150 -9.04 -14.57 7.49
N GLU A 151 -10.18 -14.81 8.12
CA GLU A 151 -11.47 -14.24 7.71
C GLU A 151 -11.43 -12.70 7.70
N GLN A 152 -10.88 -12.08 8.75
CA GLN A 152 -10.69 -10.62 8.81
C GLN A 152 -9.82 -10.10 7.65
N LEU A 153 -8.75 -10.82 7.30
CA LEU A 153 -7.90 -10.47 6.15
C LEU A 153 -8.67 -10.60 4.82
N LEU A 154 -9.42 -11.68 4.62
CA LEU A 154 -10.20 -11.90 3.41
C LEU A 154 -11.29 -10.83 3.26
N GLN A 155 -12.00 -10.50 4.32
CA GLN A 155 -13.00 -9.42 4.33
C GLN A 155 -12.37 -8.07 4.00
N ALA A 156 -11.20 -7.75 4.55
CA ALA A 156 -10.48 -6.53 4.22
C ALA A 156 -10.08 -6.46 2.73
N VAL A 157 -9.59 -7.57 2.16
CA VAL A 157 -9.29 -7.66 0.73
C VAL A 157 -10.55 -7.46 -0.12
N LYS A 158 -11.66 -8.11 0.24
CA LYS A 158 -12.96 -7.97 -0.44
C LYS A 158 -13.49 -6.54 -0.39
N ARG A 159 -13.37 -5.84 0.75
CA ARG A 159 -13.72 -4.41 0.87
C ARG A 159 -12.88 -3.51 -0.02
N VAL A 160 -11.57 -3.77 -0.11
CA VAL A 160 -10.70 -3.03 -1.05
C VAL A 160 -11.14 -3.27 -2.49
N TYR A 161 -11.51 -4.50 -2.85
CA TYR A 161 -12.09 -4.79 -4.17
C TYR A 161 -13.45 -4.12 -4.39
N ALA A 162 -14.35 -4.12 -3.40
CA ALA A 162 -15.65 -3.45 -3.48
C ALA A 162 -15.48 -1.95 -3.77
N SER A 163 -14.44 -1.34 -3.19
CA SER A 163 -14.20 0.09 -3.32
C SER A 163 -13.96 0.58 -4.74
N THR A 164 -13.70 -0.29 -5.73
CA THR A 164 -13.65 0.12 -7.14
C THR A 164 -15.02 0.44 -7.74
N TRP A 165 -16.11 0.00 -7.11
CA TRP A 165 -17.49 0.26 -7.52
C TRP A 165 -18.22 1.30 -6.64
N PHE A 166 -17.52 1.91 -5.67
CA PHE A 166 -18.11 2.96 -4.85
C PHE A 166 -18.35 4.24 -5.64
N GLU A 167 -19.26 5.07 -5.14
CA GLU A 167 -19.70 6.28 -5.84
C GLU A 167 -18.55 7.27 -6.06
N ALA A 168 -17.67 7.47 -5.08
CA ALA A 168 -16.54 8.41 -5.21
C ALA A 168 -15.58 8.06 -6.37
N PRO A 169 -15.01 6.84 -6.46
CA PRO A 169 -14.17 6.46 -7.61
C PRO A 169 -14.92 6.41 -8.94
N ARG A 170 -16.22 6.10 -8.95
CA ARG A 170 -17.05 6.15 -10.16
C ARG A 170 -17.31 7.56 -10.65
N ALA A 171 -17.70 8.48 -9.76
CA ALA A 171 -17.89 9.89 -10.07
C ALA A 171 -16.59 10.49 -10.64
N TYR A 172 -15.45 10.15 -10.03
CA TYR A 172 -14.14 10.54 -10.57
C TYR A 172 -13.88 9.95 -11.96
N SER A 173 -14.14 8.64 -12.16
CA SER A 173 -13.97 7.98 -13.45
C SER A 173 -14.84 8.59 -14.56
N ARG A 174 -16.09 8.97 -14.24
CA ARG A 174 -16.99 9.70 -15.16
C ARG A 174 -16.42 11.07 -15.52
N SER A 175 -15.95 11.83 -14.53
CA SER A 175 -15.40 13.19 -14.73
C SER A 175 -14.21 13.23 -15.70
N ILE A 176 -13.48 12.13 -15.82
CA ILE A 176 -12.26 12.01 -16.64
C ILE A 176 -12.46 11.19 -17.92
N GLY A 177 -13.72 10.88 -18.25
CA GLY A 177 -14.14 10.16 -19.47
C GLY A 177 -13.72 8.69 -19.50
N GLN A 178 -13.54 8.05 -18.34
CA GLN A 178 -13.16 6.65 -18.24
C GLN A 178 -14.40 5.76 -18.17
N THR A 179 -14.59 4.88 -19.16
CA THR A 179 -15.78 4.01 -19.29
C THR A 179 -15.62 2.62 -18.68
N ARG A 180 -14.40 2.21 -18.32
CA ARG A 180 -14.12 0.90 -17.72
C ARG A 180 -13.74 1.04 -16.25
N ALA A 181 -14.34 0.18 -15.43
CA ALA A 181 -13.97 0.01 -14.03
C ALA A 181 -12.46 -0.31 -13.91
N ASP A 182 -11.84 0.28 -12.88
CA ASP A 182 -10.43 0.06 -12.56
C ASP A 182 -10.19 -1.41 -12.18
N ALA A 183 -8.97 -1.89 -12.42
CA ALA A 183 -8.51 -3.14 -11.87
C ALA A 183 -7.63 -2.86 -10.65
N MET A 184 -7.80 -3.63 -9.58
CA MET A 184 -7.20 -3.32 -8.29
C MET A 184 -6.14 -4.34 -7.90
N ALA A 185 -4.95 -3.87 -7.52
CA ALA A 185 -4.03 -4.63 -6.70
C ALA A 185 -4.22 -4.25 -5.22
N VAL A 186 -3.84 -5.15 -4.31
CA VAL A 186 -4.01 -4.92 -2.86
C VAL A 186 -2.68 -5.04 -2.16
N ILE A 187 -2.32 -4.02 -1.40
CA ILE A 187 -1.14 -3.99 -0.55
C ILE A 187 -1.56 -4.45 0.84
N ILE A 188 -0.92 -5.50 1.34
CA ILE A 188 -1.00 -5.98 2.72
C ILE A 188 0.36 -5.66 3.35
N GLN A 189 0.38 -4.68 4.25
CA GLN A 189 1.63 -4.14 4.79
C GLN A 189 1.63 -4.14 6.31
N GLN A 190 2.77 -4.50 6.90
CA GLN A 190 3.01 -4.41 8.33
C GLN A 190 2.77 -2.99 8.86
N VAL A 191 1.95 -2.89 9.90
CA VAL A 191 1.79 -1.65 10.69
C VAL A 191 2.72 -1.77 11.90
N ARG A 192 3.62 -0.79 12.05
CA ARG A 192 4.50 -0.70 13.21
C ARG A 192 3.85 0.22 14.27
N ALA A 193 3.79 -0.26 15.51
CA ALA A 193 3.17 0.47 16.63
C ALA A 193 4.04 1.62 17.18
N ASP A 194 5.25 1.81 16.66
CA ASP A 194 6.26 2.70 17.21
C ASP A 194 6.12 4.13 16.71
N ASN A 195 5.19 4.92 17.26
CA ASN A 195 5.17 6.37 17.05
C ASN A 195 5.24 6.78 15.55
N THR A 196 4.78 5.90 14.66
CA THR A 196 5.06 5.96 13.24
C THR A 196 4.05 6.87 12.57
N VAL A 197 4.55 7.95 11.95
CA VAL A 197 3.74 8.87 11.15
C VAL A 197 3.71 8.35 9.73
N ILE A 198 2.49 8.20 9.21
CA ILE A 198 2.21 7.83 7.84
C ILE A 198 2.43 9.07 6.96
N PHE A 199 3.57 9.18 6.29
CA PHE A 199 3.85 10.24 5.34
C PHE A 199 3.52 9.79 3.93
N SER A 200 2.55 10.41 3.27
CA SER A 200 2.35 10.24 1.83
C SER A 200 3.17 11.30 1.10
N ILE A 201 4.34 10.93 0.59
CA ILE A 201 5.15 11.79 -0.26
C ILE A 201 4.72 11.58 -1.70
N ARG A 202 4.26 12.65 -2.34
CA ARG A 202 3.99 12.67 -3.78
C ARG A 202 5.27 13.10 -4.49
N LEU A 203 5.95 12.15 -5.10
CA LEU A 203 7.17 12.36 -5.86
C LEU A 203 6.84 12.60 -7.34
N TYR A 204 7.53 13.55 -7.96
CA TYR A 204 7.40 13.89 -9.38
C TYR A 204 8.73 13.60 -10.09
N PRO A 205 9.13 12.33 -10.28
CA PRO A 205 10.45 12.01 -10.81
C PRO A 205 10.46 12.11 -12.34
N GLY A 206 10.29 13.27 -12.98
CA GLY A 206 10.42 13.41 -14.46
C GLY A 206 9.68 12.41 -15.38
N TRP A 207 8.81 11.56 -14.82
CA TRP A 207 8.08 10.45 -15.43
C TRP A 207 6.62 10.88 -15.62
N PRO A 208 5.86 10.23 -16.52
CA PRO A 208 4.51 10.68 -16.87
C PRO A 208 3.46 10.48 -15.77
N SER A 209 3.81 10.07 -14.54
CA SER A 209 2.85 9.92 -13.44
C SER A 209 3.52 10.17 -12.07
N PRO A 210 2.90 10.96 -11.17
CA PRO A 210 3.44 11.20 -9.84
C PRO A 210 3.34 9.93 -8.99
N ILE A 211 4.44 9.55 -8.33
CA ILE A 211 4.48 8.40 -7.44
C ILE A 211 4.04 8.87 -6.06
N ILE A 212 2.92 8.33 -5.55
CA ILE A 212 2.51 8.56 -4.16
C ILE A 212 3.09 7.42 -3.32
N ILE A 213 4.12 7.74 -2.55
CA ILE A 213 4.74 6.78 -1.64
C ILE A 213 4.23 7.10 -0.25
N THR A 214 3.51 6.15 0.32
CA THR A 214 3.22 6.18 1.75
C THR A 214 4.36 5.51 2.50
N LEU A 215 5.18 6.32 3.18
CA LEU A 215 6.22 5.86 4.09
C LEU A 215 5.70 5.83 5.51
N LEU A 216 5.99 4.73 6.20
CA LEU A 216 5.86 4.63 7.64
C LEU A 216 7.18 5.12 8.25
N ILE A 217 7.19 6.36 8.78
CA ILE A 217 8.38 6.93 9.43
C ILE A 217 8.18 6.93 10.95
N PRO A 218 9.02 6.23 11.75
CA PRO A 218 8.95 6.30 13.21
C PRO A 218 9.26 7.72 13.69
N CYS A 219 8.29 8.36 14.35
CA CYS A 219 8.34 9.76 14.77
C CYS A 219 8.11 9.91 16.29
N ARG A 220 9.18 10.14 17.06
CA ARG A 220 9.08 10.47 18.49
C ARG A 220 8.58 11.92 18.66
N VAL A 221 7.27 12.16 18.54
CA VAL A 221 6.68 13.49 18.75
C VAL A 221 6.60 13.77 20.25
N LYS A 222 7.49 14.63 20.77
CA LYS A 222 7.20 15.37 22.01
C LYS A 222 6.21 16.48 21.65
N THR A 223 4.95 16.28 22.04
CA THR A 223 3.85 17.27 22.15
C THR A 223 4.10 18.67 21.57
N GLY A 224 3.44 18.97 20.46
CA GLY A 224 3.28 20.33 19.92
C GLY A 224 2.69 20.30 18.50
N LEU A 225 1.53 20.91 18.29
CA LEU A 225 1.01 21.18 16.94
C LEU A 225 1.89 22.24 16.27
N PHE A 226 2.40 21.97 15.08
CA PHE A 226 3.18 22.92 14.28
C PHE A 226 2.59 23.04 12.87
N THR A 227 2.56 24.25 12.34
CA THR A 227 2.21 24.53 10.93
C THR A 227 3.43 24.43 10.01
N TRP A 228 3.22 24.06 8.74
CA TRP A 228 4.28 23.80 7.75
C TRP A 228 5.31 24.94 7.57
N GLN A 229 4.90 26.20 7.72
CA GLN A 229 5.81 27.35 7.62
C GLN A 229 6.77 27.47 8.83
N GLN A 230 6.35 27.02 10.02
CA GLN A 230 7.17 27.09 11.24
C GLN A 230 8.28 26.03 11.28
N VAL A 231 8.12 24.97 10.49
CA VAL A 231 9.03 23.83 10.39
C VAL A 231 10.24 24.14 9.51
N LEU A 232 10.06 24.88 8.40
CA LEU A 232 11.13 25.21 7.45
C LEU A 232 12.09 26.30 7.95
N ALA A 233 11.68 27.07 8.96
CA ALA A 233 12.41 28.26 9.43
C ALA A 233 13.36 27.99 10.62
N ARG A 234 13.49 26.76 11.13
CA ARG A 234 14.29 26.48 12.34
C ARG A 234 15.77 26.15 12.03
N PRO A 235 16.73 26.67 12.83
CA PRO A 235 18.13 26.32 12.70
C PRO A 235 18.37 24.82 12.91
N TRP A 236 19.19 24.24 12.04
CA TRP A 236 19.31 22.80 11.75
C TRP A 236 19.92 21.92 12.85
N SER A 237 20.37 22.51 13.96
CA SER A 237 20.99 21.78 15.08
C SER A 237 20.00 21.16 16.07
N ARG A 238 18.67 21.30 15.86
CA ARG A 238 17.61 20.78 16.76
C ARG A 238 16.50 20.03 16.04
N VAL A 239 16.84 19.25 15.02
CA VAL A 239 15.87 18.58 14.14
C VAL A 239 15.65 17.12 14.56
N SER A 240 14.38 16.70 14.71
CA SER A 240 14.00 15.34 15.13
C SER A 240 14.29 14.28 14.04
N LYS A 241 14.43 13.00 14.43
CA LYS A 241 14.73 11.87 13.52
C LYS A 241 13.79 11.75 12.31
N ALA A 242 12.55 12.22 12.42
CA ALA A 242 11.58 12.19 11.32
C ALA A 242 11.97 13.11 10.15
N PHE A 243 12.53 14.28 10.44
CA PHE A 243 13.00 15.23 9.43
C PHE A 243 14.29 14.78 8.76
N VAL A 244 15.16 14.11 9.52
CA VAL A 244 16.36 13.47 8.98
C VAL A 244 15.97 12.40 7.97
N SER A 245 14.94 11.59 8.25
CA SER A 245 14.42 10.56 7.35
C SER A 245 13.84 11.14 6.04
N ALA A 246 13.08 12.24 6.11
CA ALA A 246 12.52 12.90 4.93
C ALA A 246 13.61 13.57 4.06
N ARG A 247 14.62 14.21 4.67
CA ARG A 247 15.78 14.76 3.95
C ARG A 247 16.63 13.65 3.30
N LEU A 248 16.87 12.55 4.02
CA LEU A 248 17.57 11.37 3.51
C LEU A 248 16.88 10.80 2.26
N ILE A 249 15.55 10.70 2.25
CA ILE A 249 14.78 10.25 1.07
C ILE A 249 14.99 11.19 -0.13
N LEU A 250 15.01 12.51 0.10
CA LEU A 250 15.29 13.49 -0.95
C LEU A 250 16.75 13.46 -1.42
N ASP A 251 17.68 13.12 -0.54
CA ASP A 251 19.12 13.03 -0.83
C ASP A 251 19.54 11.69 -1.49
N ILE A 252 18.74 10.63 -1.37
CA ILE A 252 18.99 9.34 -2.05
C ILE A 252 18.80 9.46 -3.55
N CYS A 253 17.88 10.31 -3.98
CA CYS A 253 17.49 10.35 -5.37
C CYS A 253 17.34 11.83 -5.80
N PRO A 254 18.48 12.48 -6.15
CA PRO A 254 18.53 13.88 -6.60
C PRO A 254 17.66 14.16 -7.84
N SER A 255 17.30 13.11 -8.57
CA SER A 255 16.34 13.11 -9.67
C SER A 255 14.88 13.37 -9.25
N PHE A 256 14.55 13.41 -7.96
CA PHE A 256 13.23 13.85 -7.48
C PHE A 256 13.09 15.37 -7.36
N LEU A 257 14.20 16.12 -7.39
CA LEU A 257 14.24 17.58 -7.29
C LEU A 257 14.43 18.27 -8.65
N ARG A 258 14.54 17.52 -9.75
CA ARG A 258 14.65 18.03 -11.12
C ARG A 258 13.44 17.66 -11.95
#